data_AF-A0A1S4DFK3-F1
#
_entry.id   AF-A0A1S4DFK3-F1
#
_cell.length_a   1.000
_cell.length_b   1.000
_cell.length_c   1.000
_cell.angle_alpha   90.00
_cell.angle_beta   90.00
_cell.angle_gamma   90.00
#
_symmetry.space_group_name_H-M   'P 1'
#
loop_
_entity.id
_entity.type
_entity.pdbx_description
1 polymer ?
#
loop_
_entity_poly.entity_id
_entity_poly.type
_entity_poly.pdbx_seq_one_letter_code
_entity_poly.pdbx_strand_id
1 'polypeptide(L)'
;MNNRGCMTYWLNIIQNLVDTKLPYLVTIDPPHTPDHTLLKWTTCHLVPSVAASKASRELDQIQGKRGIWFCGAYQGYGFHEDELKAGVAAADDILRRKCTILDNPKHMVPTWPETGARLLVTRFLKSFIATGCIILLEDGGTIFTFQVTDRKCTLKVSLRVHSTQFYWKVATQGDLGLADAFIHGDFSFVDKNEGLLNLFMIFVANRDLKASVTRSSNKRGWWTPLLSTAALSSAKYFIQHVSNQNTLTKARRNISRHYDLSNELFSLFLDETMTYSCAIFKSEDEDLKTAQLRKISLLIKKAKISKEHHILEIGFGWGSLAVEVVKQTGCKYTGVTLSEQQLTYAQLIVEQAGLQDQITFLLCDYRQMPNKDKYDRIISCGMLEHVGHDFMGEFFSCCESALAEDGLLVVQFISIPDERYDEYRQSSDFIKEYIFPGGCLPALNRVTSAMAAASRLW
;
A
#
# COMPACT_ATOMS: atom_id res chain seq x y z
N MET A 1 -44.63 -21.10 -12.53
CA MET A 1 -44.23 -21.13 -11.11
C MET A 1 -44.16 -19.70 -10.61
N ASN A 2 -44.96 -19.35 -9.60
CA ASN A 2 -44.99 -17.99 -9.05
C ASN A 2 -43.66 -17.72 -8.34
N ASN A 3 -42.94 -16.69 -8.77
CA ASN A 3 -41.60 -16.32 -8.34
C ASN A 3 -41.62 -15.62 -6.95
N ARG A 4 -42.30 -16.20 -5.96
CA ARG A 4 -42.32 -15.67 -4.59
C ARG A 4 -41.11 -16.23 -3.85
N GLY A 5 -40.19 -15.35 -3.46
CA GLY A 5 -39.03 -15.72 -2.67
C GLY A 5 -39.45 -16.22 -1.29
N CYS A 6 -38.94 -17.37 -0.86
CA CYS A 6 -39.13 -17.88 0.49
C CYS A 6 -37.93 -17.48 1.34
N MET A 7 -38.17 -16.91 2.52
CA MET A 7 -37.12 -16.53 3.47
C MET A 7 -37.47 -17.03 4.86
N THR A 8 -36.50 -17.63 5.55
CA THR A 8 -36.68 -18.16 6.91
C THR A 8 -35.70 -17.50 7.87
N TYR A 9 -36.23 -16.97 8.97
CA TYR A 9 -35.48 -16.36 10.06
C TYR A 9 -35.44 -17.29 11.26
N TRP A 10 -34.29 -17.34 11.95
CA TRP A 10 -34.18 -18.02 13.23
C TRP A 10 -34.52 -17.04 14.36
N LEU A 11 -35.76 -17.11 14.84
CA LEU A 11 -36.32 -16.14 15.77
C LEU A 11 -35.61 -16.15 17.13
N ASN A 12 -35.11 -17.31 17.57
CA ASN A 12 -34.38 -17.41 18.84
C ASN A 12 -33.17 -16.48 18.90
N ILE A 13 -32.42 -16.36 17.80
CA ILE A 13 -31.24 -15.50 17.73
C ILE A 13 -31.67 -14.04 17.69
N ILE A 14 -32.66 -13.72 16.85
CA ILE A 14 -33.08 -12.33 16.61
C ILE A 14 -33.76 -11.73 17.85
N GLN A 15 -34.53 -12.52 18.59
CA GLN A 15 -35.31 -12.07 19.76
C GLN A 15 -34.66 -12.47 21.10
N ASN A 16 -33.45 -13.01 21.07
CA ASN A 16 -32.70 -13.47 22.24
C ASN A 16 -33.54 -14.37 23.19
N LEU A 17 -34.27 -15.32 22.60
CA LEU A 17 -35.11 -16.25 23.36
C LEU A 17 -34.22 -17.37 23.94
N VAL A 18 -33.82 -17.22 25.20
CA VAL A 18 -33.05 -18.23 25.95
C VAL A 18 -33.98 -19.34 26.45
N ASP A 19 -33.50 -20.60 26.52
CA ASP A 19 -34.21 -21.77 27.08
C ASP A 19 -35.44 -22.31 26.31
N THR A 20 -35.39 -22.33 24.99
CA THR A 20 -36.41 -23.04 24.19
C THR A 20 -35.93 -24.45 23.85
N LYS A 21 -36.71 -25.49 24.16
CA LYS A 21 -36.37 -26.89 23.81
C LYS A 21 -36.26 -27.14 22.30
N LEU A 22 -36.84 -26.29 21.47
CA LEU A 22 -36.85 -26.36 20.00
C LEU A 22 -36.70 -24.96 19.38
N PRO A 23 -36.16 -24.84 18.16
CA PRO A 23 -36.01 -23.55 17.47
C PRO A 23 -37.37 -23.01 16.99
N TYR A 24 -37.62 -21.73 17.25
CA TYR A 24 -38.71 -20.97 16.65
C TYR A 24 -38.21 -20.31 15.35
N LEU A 25 -38.91 -20.62 14.26
CA LEU A 25 -38.61 -20.09 12.94
C LEU A 25 -39.78 -19.23 12.44
N VAL A 26 -39.45 -18.16 11.72
CA VAL A 26 -40.44 -17.38 10.95
C VAL A 26 -40.10 -17.54 9.48
N THR A 27 -41.01 -18.15 8.72
CA THR A 27 -40.86 -18.32 7.28
C THR A 27 -41.88 -17.47 6.53
N ILE A 28 -41.40 -16.62 5.65
CA ILE A 28 -42.19 -15.75 4.78
C ILE A 28 -42.37 -16.46 3.43
N ASP A 29 -43.61 -16.50 2.95
CA ASP A 29 -44.02 -17.13 1.68
C ASP A 29 -43.46 -18.55 1.47
N PRO A 30 -43.64 -19.49 2.44
CA PRO A 30 -43.13 -20.83 2.27
C PRO A 30 -43.85 -21.54 1.10
N PRO A 31 -43.13 -22.36 0.30
CA PRO A 31 -43.73 -23.05 -0.85
C PRO A 31 -44.81 -24.07 -0.45
N HIS A 32 -44.81 -24.50 0.80
CA HIS A 32 -45.85 -25.30 1.45
C HIS A 32 -45.94 -24.90 2.93
N THR A 33 -47.06 -25.17 3.60
CA THR A 33 -47.18 -24.84 5.04
C THR A 33 -46.28 -25.79 5.85
N PRO A 34 -45.41 -25.30 6.76
CA PRO A 34 -44.57 -26.16 7.59
C PRO A 34 -45.39 -27.08 8.52
N ASP A 35 -44.91 -28.30 8.72
CA ASP A 35 -45.60 -29.35 9.50
C ASP A 35 -45.89 -28.94 10.95
N HIS A 36 -45.04 -28.10 11.55
CA HIS A 36 -45.17 -27.59 12.92
C HIS A 36 -45.32 -26.07 12.94
N THR A 37 -46.49 -25.58 12.52
CA THR A 37 -46.82 -24.15 12.50
C THR A 37 -47.56 -23.74 13.77
N LEU A 38 -46.94 -22.89 14.59
CA LEU A 38 -47.56 -22.35 15.81
C LEU A 38 -48.57 -21.24 15.51
N LEU A 39 -48.23 -20.36 14.58
CA LEU A 39 -49.05 -19.23 14.18
C LEU A 39 -48.83 -18.97 12.68
N LYS A 40 -49.94 -18.79 11.96
CA LYS A 40 -49.93 -18.36 10.57
C LYS A 40 -50.78 -17.11 10.44
N TRP A 41 -50.22 -16.07 9.85
CA TRP A 41 -50.96 -14.89 9.45
C TRP A 41 -50.60 -14.50 8.02
N THR A 42 -51.44 -13.68 7.42
CA THR A 42 -51.17 -13.06 6.12
C THR A 42 -51.15 -11.55 6.34
N THR A 43 -50.10 -10.91 5.85
CA THR A 43 -49.99 -9.46 5.88
C THR A 43 -49.56 -8.97 4.49
N CYS A 44 -50.02 -7.77 4.11
CA CYS A 44 -49.59 -7.11 2.90
C CYS A 44 -48.47 -6.12 3.28
N HIS A 45 -47.46 -5.95 2.42
CA HIS A 45 -46.54 -4.82 2.58
C HIS A 45 -47.35 -3.53 2.58
N LEU A 46 -47.18 -2.73 3.63
CA LEU A 46 -47.82 -1.42 3.75
C LEU A 46 -47.29 -0.54 2.63
N VAL A 47 -48.11 -0.31 1.61
CA VAL A 47 -47.85 0.75 0.61
C VAL A 47 -48.34 2.05 1.24
N PRO A 48 -47.45 2.98 1.63
CA PRO A 48 -47.88 4.22 2.22
C PRO A 48 -48.72 4.99 1.20
N SER A 49 -49.86 5.54 1.65
CA SER A 49 -50.62 6.49 0.83
C SER A 49 -49.77 7.74 0.54
N VAL A 50 -50.14 8.52 -0.47
CA VAL A 50 -49.47 9.80 -0.77
C VAL A 50 -49.43 10.70 0.48
N ALA A 51 -50.51 10.70 1.28
CA ALA A 51 -50.57 11.44 2.53
C ALA A 51 -49.60 10.90 3.58
N ALA A 52 -49.51 9.57 3.76
CA ALA A 52 -48.57 8.96 4.69
C ALA A 52 -47.10 9.20 4.28
N SER A 53 -46.82 9.14 2.98
CA SER A 53 -45.48 9.44 2.44
C SER A 53 -45.10 10.91 2.66
N LYS A 54 -46.04 11.85 2.46
CA LYS A 54 -45.82 13.26 2.77
C LYS A 54 -45.60 13.49 4.27
N ALA A 55 -46.43 12.88 5.12
CA ALA A 55 -46.29 12.98 6.58
C ALA A 55 -44.95 12.44 7.10
N SER A 56 -44.45 11.33 6.52
CA SER A 56 -43.12 10.80 6.85
C SER A 56 -41.98 11.79 6.55
N ARG A 57 -42.11 12.60 5.49
CA ARG A 57 -41.12 13.66 5.18
C ARG A 57 -41.18 14.86 6.13
N GLU A 58 -42.32 15.04 6.78
CA GLU A 58 -42.56 16.13 7.74
C GLU A 58 -42.50 15.61 9.19
N LEU A 59 -41.98 14.40 9.40
CA LEU A 59 -42.06 13.68 10.69
C LEU A 59 -41.45 14.50 11.84
N ASP A 60 -40.28 15.10 11.63
CA ASP A 60 -39.62 15.95 12.63
C ASP A 60 -40.48 17.16 13.05
N GLN A 61 -41.40 17.60 12.17
CA GLN A 61 -42.30 18.71 12.44
C GLN A 61 -43.59 18.27 13.13
N ILE A 62 -43.92 16.98 13.14
CA ILE A 62 -45.17 16.44 13.73
C ILE A 62 -44.94 15.59 14.99
N GLN A 63 -43.73 15.09 15.22
CA GLN A 63 -43.34 14.44 16.47
C GLN A 63 -43.65 15.32 17.68
N GLY A 64 -44.26 14.74 18.71
CA GLY A 64 -44.61 15.41 19.97
C GLY A 64 -45.74 16.44 19.86
N LYS A 65 -46.22 16.79 18.65
CA LYS A 65 -47.38 17.66 18.52
C LYS A 65 -48.61 16.99 19.11
N ARG A 66 -49.34 17.74 19.93
CA ARG A 66 -50.54 17.26 20.65
C ARG A 66 -50.24 16.09 21.61
N GLY A 67 -48.98 15.90 22.02
CA GLY A 67 -48.57 14.80 22.89
C GLY A 67 -48.65 13.43 22.19
N ILE A 68 -48.46 13.40 20.87
CA ILE A 68 -48.45 12.17 20.06
C ILE A 68 -47.07 11.98 19.45
N TRP A 69 -46.52 10.78 19.58
CA TRP A 69 -45.26 10.37 18.96
C TRP A 69 -45.52 9.15 18.09
N PHE A 70 -44.93 9.15 16.91
CA PHE A 70 -45.04 8.12 15.89
C PHE A 70 -43.72 7.34 15.83
N CYS A 71 -43.77 6.03 15.97
CA CYS A 71 -42.65 5.12 15.75
C CYS A 71 -43.07 4.02 14.78
N GLY A 72 -42.20 3.64 13.83
CA GLY A 72 -42.52 2.59 12.87
C GLY A 72 -41.52 2.46 11.73
N ALA A 73 -41.74 1.44 10.90
CA ALA A 73 -40.89 1.09 9.77
C ALA A 73 -41.10 1.98 8.53
N TYR A 74 -40.75 3.27 8.63
CA TYR A 74 -40.95 4.27 7.58
C TYR A 74 -39.68 4.98 7.11
N GLN A 75 -38.51 4.60 7.63
CA GLN A 75 -37.23 5.26 7.32
C GLN A 75 -36.46 4.57 6.17
N GLY A 76 -36.92 3.39 5.75
CA GLY A 76 -36.42 2.69 4.56
C GLY A 76 -35.16 1.87 4.82
N TYR A 77 -34.81 1.61 6.08
CA TYR A 77 -33.61 0.84 6.46
C TYR A 77 -33.90 -0.61 6.85
N GLY A 78 -35.16 -1.04 6.86
CA GLY A 78 -35.59 -2.40 7.23
C GLY A 78 -36.59 -2.39 8.38
N PHE A 79 -37.46 -3.40 8.46
CA PHE A 79 -38.59 -3.38 9.39
C PHE A 79 -38.16 -3.32 10.87
N HIS A 80 -37.12 -4.07 11.24
CA HIS A 80 -36.67 -4.17 12.63
C HIS A 80 -35.79 -2.99 13.07
N GLU A 81 -34.91 -2.53 12.18
CA GLU A 81 -33.97 -1.44 12.42
C GLU A 81 -34.68 -0.09 12.47
N ASP A 82 -35.65 0.14 11.57
CA ASP A 82 -36.46 1.35 11.56
C ASP A 82 -37.34 1.45 12.83
N GLU A 83 -37.96 0.33 13.24
CA GLU A 83 -38.82 0.30 14.42
C GLU A 83 -38.05 0.57 15.72
N LEU A 84 -36.89 -0.05 15.91
CA LEU A 84 -36.08 0.18 17.10
C LEU A 84 -35.59 1.63 17.16
N LYS A 85 -35.11 2.19 16.04
CA LYS A 85 -34.64 3.58 15.98
C LYS A 85 -35.74 4.58 16.22
N ALA A 86 -36.86 4.44 15.50
CA ALA A 86 -38.00 5.31 15.65
C ALA A 86 -38.61 5.22 17.05
N GLY A 87 -38.59 4.02 17.66
CA GLY A 87 -39.02 3.79 19.03
C GLY A 87 -38.13 4.49 20.06
N VAL A 88 -36.80 4.36 19.94
CA VAL A 88 -35.84 5.05 20.82
C VAL A 88 -35.97 6.57 20.67
N ALA A 89 -36.03 7.09 19.44
CA ALA A 89 -36.19 8.52 19.18
C ALA A 89 -37.50 9.08 19.78
N ALA A 90 -38.62 8.36 19.62
CA ALA A 90 -39.89 8.73 20.22
C ALA A 90 -39.84 8.70 21.76
N ALA A 91 -39.29 7.64 22.35
CA ALA A 91 -39.17 7.50 23.80
C ALA A 91 -38.27 8.59 24.41
N ASP A 92 -37.15 8.92 23.77
CA ASP A 92 -36.22 9.94 24.27
C ASP A 92 -36.80 11.35 24.17
N ASP A 93 -37.55 11.66 23.10
CA ASP A 93 -38.25 12.94 22.97
C ASP A 93 -39.37 13.08 24.03
N ILE A 94 -40.09 11.99 24.32
CA ILE A 94 -41.02 11.91 25.47
C ILE A 94 -40.29 12.18 26.79
N LEU A 95 -39.09 11.62 26.97
CA LEU A 95 -38.28 11.73 28.19
C LEU A 95 -37.41 13.00 28.25
N ARG A 96 -37.46 13.87 27.24
CA ARG A 96 -36.62 15.08 27.08
C ARG A 96 -35.11 14.82 27.22
N ARG A 97 -34.65 13.63 26.84
CA ARG A 97 -33.21 13.29 26.85
C ARG A 97 -32.60 13.59 25.49
N LYS A 98 -31.45 14.25 25.45
CA LYS A 98 -30.68 14.39 24.21
C LYS A 98 -30.00 13.05 23.91
N CYS A 99 -30.50 12.35 22.91
CA CYS A 99 -29.87 11.16 22.36
C CYS A 99 -29.28 11.50 20.99
N THR A 100 -27.97 11.25 20.81
CA THR A 100 -27.39 11.15 19.47
C THR A 100 -27.84 9.83 18.88
N ILE A 101 -28.87 9.87 18.03
CA ILE A 101 -29.30 8.71 17.24
C ILE A 101 -28.07 8.19 16.50
N LEU A 102 -27.74 6.91 16.69
CA LEU A 102 -26.75 6.22 15.87
C LEU A 102 -27.22 6.32 14.41
N ASP A 103 -26.53 7.12 13.59
CA ASP A 103 -26.77 7.13 12.15
C ASP A 103 -26.61 5.71 11.63
N ASN A 104 -27.65 5.17 10.96
CA ASN A 104 -27.44 3.93 10.22
C ASN A 104 -26.63 4.33 9.00
N PRO A 105 -25.48 3.69 8.74
CA PRO A 105 -24.74 3.96 7.52
C PRO A 105 -25.69 3.70 6.34
N LYS A 106 -25.97 4.73 5.55
CA LYS A 106 -26.76 4.59 4.33
C LYS A 106 -26.08 3.51 3.48
N HIS A 107 -26.88 2.58 2.95
CA HIS A 107 -26.39 1.63 1.97
C HIS A 107 -25.66 2.35 0.85
N MET A 108 -24.45 1.89 0.52
CA MET A 108 -23.76 2.31 -0.70
C MET A 108 -24.67 2.01 -1.90
N VAL A 109 -25.14 3.05 -2.59
CA VAL A 109 -25.92 2.95 -3.82
C VAL A 109 -25.01 3.31 -4.99
N PRO A 110 -24.35 2.33 -5.63
CA PRO A 110 -23.51 2.60 -6.79
C PRO A 110 -24.34 3.06 -7.98
N THR A 111 -23.82 4.01 -8.73
CA THR A 111 -24.28 4.34 -10.08
C THR A 111 -24.11 3.13 -11.02
N TRP A 112 -24.70 3.18 -12.22
CA TRP A 112 -24.54 2.12 -13.22
C TRP A 112 -23.05 1.80 -13.55
N PRO A 113 -22.18 2.80 -13.81
CA PRO A 113 -20.76 2.54 -14.02
C PRO A 113 -20.06 1.93 -12.81
N GLU A 114 -20.36 2.42 -11.60
CA GLU A 114 -19.78 1.89 -10.35
C GLU A 114 -20.25 0.46 -10.06
N THR A 115 -21.48 0.12 -10.44
CA THR A 115 -22.01 -1.26 -10.35
C THR A 115 -21.21 -2.20 -11.24
N GLY A 116 -20.90 -1.76 -12.48
CA GLY A 116 -20.02 -2.49 -13.39
C GLY A 116 -18.60 -2.63 -12.84
N ALA A 117 -18.03 -1.55 -12.32
CA ALA A 117 -16.70 -1.55 -11.71
C ALA A 117 -16.62 -2.50 -10.50
N ARG A 118 -17.63 -2.48 -9.62
CA ARG A 118 -17.75 -3.40 -8.49
C ARG A 118 -17.80 -4.85 -8.96
N LEU A 119 -18.58 -5.15 -9.99
CA LEU A 119 -18.64 -6.50 -10.56
C LEU A 119 -17.27 -6.94 -11.11
N LEU A 120 -16.53 -6.06 -11.77
CA LEU A 120 -15.18 -6.37 -12.29
C LEU A 120 -14.19 -6.66 -11.16
N VAL A 121 -14.13 -5.79 -10.15
CA VAL A 121 -13.23 -5.95 -8.99
C VAL A 121 -13.54 -7.23 -8.21
N THR A 122 -14.81 -7.48 -7.91
CA THR A 122 -15.23 -8.67 -7.16
C THR A 122 -14.99 -9.96 -7.95
N ARG A 123 -15.23 -9.97 -9.27
CA ARG A 123 -14.90 -11.11 -10.14
C ARG A 123 -13.41 -11.39 -10.21
N PHE A 124 -12.61 -10.34 -10.33
CA PHE A 124 -11.17 -10.50 -10.28
C PHE A 124 -10.74 -11.11 -8.96
N LEU A 125 -11.15 -10.55 -7.82
CA LEU A 125 -10.69 -11.02 -6.50
C LEU A 125 -11.09 -12.48 -6.30
N LYS A 126 -12.29 -12.87 -6.74
CA LYS A 126 -12.74 -14.27 -6.73
C LYS A 126 -11.87 -15.20 -7.57
N SER A 127 -11.34 -14.72 -8.70
CA SER A 127 -10.45 -15.50 -9.58
C SER A 127 -8.99 -15.46 -9.13
N PHE A 128 -8.57 -14.36 -8.50
CA PHE A 128 -7.19 -14.09 -8.13
C PHE A 128 -6.80 -14.75 -6.81
N ILE A 129 -7.67 -14.69 -5.82
CA ILE A 129 -7.41 -15.21 -4.48
C ILE A 129 -7.57 -16.73 -4.49
N ALA A 130 -6.43 -17.42 -4.51
CA ALA A 130 -6.27 -18.85 -4.34
C ALA A 130 -5.75 -19.23 -2.95
N THR A 131 -5.16 -18.29 -2.21
CA THR A 131 -4.63 -18.48 -0.85
C THR A 131 -4.84 -17.23 0.01
N GLY A 132 -5.14 -17.40 1.30
CA GLY A 132 -5.52 -16.32 2.21
C GLY A 132 -6.99 -15.88 2.07
N CYS A 133 -7.38 -14.83 2.80
CA CYS A 133 -8.76 -14.35 2.87
C CYS A 133 -8.83 -12.82 2.79
N ILE A 134 -9.59 -12.29 1.83
CA ILE A 134 -9.91 -10.86 1.73
C ILE A 134 -11.42 -10.69 1.96
N ILE A 135 -11.78 -9.82 2.91
CA ILE A 135 -13.16 -9.44 3.18
C ILE A 135 -13.33 -7.96 2.85
N LEU A 136 -14.33 -7.64 2.02
CA LEU A 136 -14.77 -6.25 1.79
C LEU A 136 -16.08 -6.04 2.55
N LEU A 137 -16.09 -5.03 3.41
CA LEU A 137 -17.25 -4.57 4.18
C LEU A 137 -17.68 -3.24 3.57
N GLU A 138 -18.71 -3.23 2.72
CA GLU A 138 -19.28 -1.97 2.23
C GLU A 138 -20.01 -1.24 3.36
N ASP A 139 -19.89 0.08 3.41
CA ASP A 139 -20.72 0.89 4.30
C ASP A 139 -22.20 0.68 3.92
N GLY A 140 -23.01 0.30 4.91
CA GLY A 140 -24.35 -0.22 4.73
C GLY A 140 -24.49 -1.74 4.71
N GLY A 141 -23.41 -2.51 4.81
CA GLY A 141 -23.50 -3.90 5.26
C GLY A 141 -23.47 -4.98 4.18
N THR A 142 -23.21 -4.66 2.91
CA THR A 142 -22.84 -5.71 1.94
C THR A 142 -21.48 -6.27 2.31
N ILE A 143 -21.35 -7.59 2.38
CA ILE A 143 -20.09 -8.27 2.69
C ILE A 143 -19.69 -9.15 1.51
N PHE A 144 -18.47 -8.95 1.01
CA PHE A 144 -17.83 -9.85 0.04
C PHE A 144 -16.68 -10.59 0.71
N THR A 145 -16.69 -11.91 0.65
CA THR A 145 -15.59 -12.76 1.16
C THR A 145 -14.94 -13.50 0.01
N PHE A 146 -13.64 -13.30 -0.16
CA PHE A 146 -12.80 -13.97 -1.15
C PHE A 146 -11.81 -14.87 -0.43
N GLN A 147 -12.08 -16.17 -0.44
CA GLN A 147 -11.23 -17.19 0.17
C GLN A 147 -11.38 -18.52 -0.59
N VAL A 148 -10.33 -19.33 -0.60
CA VAL A 148 -10.40 -20.74 -1.01
C VAL A 148 -10.31 -21.60 0.24
N THR A 149 -11.04 -22.72 0.25
CA THR A 149 -11.15 -23.65 1.38
C THR A 149 -9.85 -24.39 1.74
N ASP A 150 -8.74 -24.11 1.04
CA ASP A 150 -7.46 -24.77 1.27
C ASP A 150 -6.63 -24.06 2.34
N ARG A 151 -6.12 -24.83 3.30
CA ARG A 151 -5.66 -24.37 4.63
C ARG A 151 -4.22 -23.84 4.66
N LYS A 152 -3.58 -23.58 3.51
CA LYS A 152 -2.13 -23.32 3.47
C LYS A 152 -1.73 -21.90 3.87
N CYS A 153 -2.60 -20.91 3.76
CA CYS A 153 -2.30 -19.54 4.21
C CYS A 153 -3.38 -19.04 5.17
N THR A 154 -2.95 -18.65 6.36
CA THR A 154 -3.79 -18.14 7.45
C THR A 154 -4.03 -16.63 7.37
N LEU A 155 -3.35 -15.93 6.45
CA LEU A 155 -3.46 -14.49 6.33
C LEU A 155 -4.89 -14.08 5.96
N LYS A 156 -5.42 -13.14 6.73
CA LYS A 156 -6.75 -12.60 6.56
C LYS A 156 -6.69 -11.08 6.66
N VAL A 157 -7.38 -10.41 5.75
CA VAL A 157 -7.53 -8.95 5.78
C VAL A 157 -8.99 -8.59 5.58
N SER A 158 -9.45 -7.57 6.32
CA SER A 158 -10.80 -7.01 6.18
C SER A 158 -10.69 -5.52 5.89
N LEU A 159 -11.25 -5.10 4.77
CA LEU A 159 -11.28 -3.72 4.30
C LEU A 159 -12.71 -3.19 4.50
N ARG A 160 -12.83 -1.98 5.02
CA ARG A 160 -14.09 -1.24 5.07
C ARG A 160 -14.12 -0.27 3.90
N VAL A 161 -15.07 -0.43 3.00
CA VAL A 161 -15.26 0.42 1.82
C VAL A 161 -16.25 1.52 2.18
N HIS A 162 -15.78 2.76 2.17
CA HIS A 162 -16.56 3.94 2.53
C HIS A 162 -17.24 4.60 1.33
N SER A 163 -16.70 4.35 0.14
CA SER A 163 -17.08 5.07 -1.08
C SER A 163 -17.08 4.13 -2.29
N THR A 164 -18.08 4.27 -3.16
CA THR A 164 -18.19 3.50 -4.42
C THR A 164 -17.06 3.84 -5.39
N GLN A 165 -16.38 4.98 -5.19
CA GLN A 165 -15.19 5.38 -5.94
C GLN A 165 -14.04 4.39 -5.79
N PHE A 166 -13.97 3.64 -4.68
CA PHE A 166 -13.02 2.55 -4.51
C PHE A 166 -13.06 1.59 -5.71
N TYR A 167 -14.25 1.10 -6.07
CA TYR A 167 -14.40 0.14 -7.17
C TYR A 167 -14.04 0.76 -8.51
N TRP A 168 -14.46 2.01 -8.74
CA TRP A 168 -14.15 2.73 -9.98
C TRP A 168 -12.65 2.94 -10.17
N LYS A 169 -11.96 3.46 -9.15
CA LYS A 169 -10.51 3.69 -9.16
C LYS A 169 -9.75 2.39 -9.38
N VAL A 170 -10.03 1.35 -8.61
CA VAL A 170 -9.37 0.04 -8.76
C VAL A 170 -9.63 -0.56 -10.16
N ALA A 171 -10.88 -0.53 -10.64
CA ALA A 171 -11.22 -1.12 -11.94
C ALA A 171 -10.59 -0.39 -13.13
N THR A 172 -10.35 0.92 -13.04
CA THR A 172 -9.87 1.76 -14.16
C THR A 172 -8.38 2.09 -14.09
N GLN A 173 -7.78 2.05 -12.90
CA GLN A 173 -6.39 2.47 -12.65
C GLN A 173 -5.55 1.41 -11.93
N GLY A 174 -6.09 0.23 -11.64
CA GLY A 174 -5.32 -0.89 -11.09
C GLY A 174 -4.72 -0.58 -9.71
N ASP A 175 -3.42 -0.80 -9.59
CA ASP A 175 -2.63 -0.58 -8.36
C ASP A 175 -2.55 0.91 -7.97
N LEU A 176 -2.39 1.82 -8.93
CA LEU A 176 -2.47 3.27 -8.69
C LEU A 176 -3.88 3.67 -8.23
N GLY A 177 -4.91 3.04 -8.79
CA GLY A 177 -6.29 3.22 -8.34
C GLY A 177 -6.53 2.75 -6.90
N LEU A 178 -5.92 1.64 -6.51
CA LEU A 178 -5.95 1.15 -5.13
C LEU A 178 -5.23 2.12 -4.18
N ALA A 179 -4.06 2.63 -4.57
CA ALA A 179 -3.33 3.62 -3.79
C ALA A 179 -4.12 4.93 -3.63
N ASP A 180 -4.67 5.45 -4.71
CA ASP A 180 -5.51 6.66 -4.68
C ASP A 180 -6.75 6.46 -3.82
N ALA A 181 -7.38 5.29 -3.87
CA ALA A 181 -8.53 4.99 -3.03
C ALA A 181 -8.14 4.96 -1.53
N PHE A 182 -6.94 4.47 -1.20
CA PHE A 182 -6.45 4.47 0.18
C PHE A 182 -6.12 5.88 0.66
N ILE A 183 -5.37 6.66 -0.12
CA ILE A 183 -4.95 8.03 0.21
C ILE A 183 -6.15 8.95 0.40
N HIS A 184 -7.19 8.82 -0.44
CA HIS A 184 -8.40 9.63 -0.33
C HIS A 184 -9.40 9.12 0.72
N GLY A 185 -9.11 8.02 1.42
CA GLY A 185 -9.99 7.45 2.43
C GLY A 185 -11.25 6.79 1.87
N ASP A 186 -11.26 6.37 0.59
CA ASP A 186 -12.38 5.63 0.00
C ASP A 186 -12.55 4.24 0.63
N PHE A 187 -11.48 3.71 1.23
CA PHE A 187 -11.52 2.52 2.06
C PHE A 187 -10.48 2.61 3.20
N SER A 188 -10.71 1.83 4.25
CA SER A 188 -9.79 1.65 5.37
C SER A 188 -9.65 0.18 5.74
N PHE A 189 -8.68 -0.14 6.61
CA PHE A 189 -8.53 -1.48 7.16
C PHE A 189 -9.19 -1.60 8.52
N VAL A 190 -9.85 -2.74 8.77
CA VAL A 190 -10.38 -3.07 10.10
C VAL A 190 -9.22 -3.22 11.10
N ASP A 191 -8.16 -3.91 10.68
CA ASP A 191 -6.88 -3.93 11.40
C ASP A 191 -6.00 -2.78 10.91
N LYS A 192 -5.83 -1.76 11.74
CA LYS A 192 -5.07 -0.54 11.38
C LYS A 192 -3.56 -0.76 11.36
N ASN A 193 -3.07 -1.80 12.03
CA ASN A 193 -1.64 -2.04 12.18
C ASN A 193 -1.15 -2.96 11.06
N GLU A 194 -1.83 -4.10 10.90
CA GLU A 194 -1.37 -5.17 10.00
C GLU A 194 -2.21 -5.27 8.72
N GLY A 195 -3.32 -4.53 8.60
CA GLY A 195 -4.24 -4.67 7.49
C GLY A 195 -3.60 -4.43 6.12
N LEU A 196 -2.83 -3.35 5.99
CA LEU A 196 -2.13 -3.02 4.75
C LEU A 196 -1.05 -4.06 4.42
N LEU A 197 -0.26 -4.47 5.42
CA LEU A 197 0.76 -5.50 5.24
C LEU A 197 0.15 -6.82 4.81
N ASN A 198 -0.89 -7.28 5.51
CA ASN A 198 -1.61 -8.50 5.21
C ASN A 198 -2.22 -8.50 3.81
N LEU A 199 -2.76 -7.36 3.34
CA LEU A 199 -3.25 -7.23 1.96
C LEU A 199 -2.14 -7.51 0.95
N PHE A 200 -0.99 -6.85 1.09
CA PHE A 200 0.13 -7.05 0.17
C PHE A 200 0.74 -8.45 0.28
N MET A 201 0.87 -9.01 1.49
CA MET A 201 1.34 -10.38 1.68
C MET A 201 0.43 -11.40 1.00
N ILE A 202 -0.89 -11.22 1.08
CA ILE A 202 -1.86 -12.04 0.34
C ILE A 202 -1.67 -11.87 -1.17
N PHE A 203 -1.51 -10.64 -1.68
CA PHE A 203 -1.28 -10.40 -3.11
C PHE A 203 0.03 -11.03 -3.62
N VAL A 204 1.11 -10.92 -2.87
CA VAL A 204 2.40 -11.54 -3.17
C VAL A 204 2.27 -13.07 -3.21
N ALA A 205 1.67 -13.68 -2.17
CA ALA A 205 1.49 -15.12 -2.11
C ALA A 205 0.65 -15.67 -3.28
N ASN A 206 -0.42 -14.96 -3.67
CA ASN A 206 -1.27 -15.36 -4.80
C ASN A 206 -0.59 -15.17 -6.15
N ARG A 207 0.19 -14.11 -6.32
CA ARG A 207 1.02 -13.88 -7.51
C ARG A 207 1.99 -15.03 -7.72
N ASP A 208 2.73 -15.39 -6.67
CA ASP A 208 3.79 -16.40 -6.75
C ASP A 208 3.20 -17.81 -6.97
N LEU A 209 2.04 -18.10 -6.36
CA LEU A 209 1.31 -19.35 -6.62
C LEU A 209 0.87 -19.45 -8.08
N LYS A 210 0.31 -18.39 -8.66
CA LYS A 210 -0.13 -18.41 -10.06
C LYS A 210 1.05 -18.51 -11.03
N ALA A 211 2.16 -17.82 -10.77
CA ALA A 211 3.39 -17.95 -11.56
C ALA A 211 3.88 -19.41 -11.61
N SER A 212 3.78 -20.15 -10.50
CA SER A 212 4.17 -21.57 -10.45
C SER A 212 3.26 -22.50 -11.27
N VAL A 213 1.99 -22.13 -11.46
CA VAL A 213 0.97 -22.94 -12.16
C VAL A 213 0.96 -22.66 -13.66
N THR A 214 1.13 -21.41 -14.07
CA THR A 214 1.20 -21.01 -15.49
C THR A 214 2.64 -20.78 -15.92
N ARG A 215 3.32 -21.81 -16.47
CA ARG A 215 4.59 -21.66 -17.21
C ARG A 215 4.41 -20.99 -18.60
N SER A 216 3.35 -20.21 -18.79
CA SER A 216 3.02 -19.56 -20.06
C SER A 216 3.24 -18.07 -19.95
N SER A 217 3.97 -17.54 -20.93
CA SER A 217 4.54 -16.20 -21.05
C SER A 217 3.52 -15.09 -21.30
N ASN A 218 2.43 -15.04 -20.53
CA ASN A 218 1.58 -13.86 -20.53
C ASN A 218 2.26 -12.75 -19.73
N LYS A 219 3.12 -12.04 -20.46
CA LYS A 219 3.69 -10.71 -20.16
C LYS A 219 2.54 -9.74 -19.91
N ARG A 220 2.17 -9.47 -18.66
CA ARG A 220 1.25 -8.41 -18.21
C ARG A 220 1.00 -8.58 -16.71
N GLY A 221 1.07 -7.49 -15.98
CA GLY A 221 0.97 -7.46 -14.52
C GLY A 221 -0.30 -8.07 -13.96
N TRP A 222 -0.27 -8.33 -12.65
CA TRP A 222 -1.33 -8.99 -11.89
C TRP A 222 -2.74 -8.38 -12.05
N TRP A 223 -2.85 -7.14 -12.54
CA TRP A 223 -4.05 -6.56 -13.12
C TRP A 223 -3.74 -5.78 -14.39
N THR A 224 -4.61 -5.90 -15.39
CA THR A 224 -4.77 -4.88 -16.43
C THR A 224 -6.24 -4.49 -16.44
N PRO A 225 -6.61 -3.24 -16.13
CA PRO A 225 -7.97 -2.75 -16.29
C PRO A 225 -8.53 -3.11 -17.67
N LEU A 226 -9.68 -3.78 -17.69
CA LEU A 226 -10.35 -4.26 -18.91
C LEU A 226 -11.06 -3.13 -19.69
N LEU A 227 -11.09 -1.92 -19.14
CA LEU A 227 -11.76 -0.75 -19.71
C LEU A 227 -10.76 0.10 -20.52
N SER A 228 -11.13 0.45 -21.75
CA SER A 228 -10.37 1.26 -22.70
C SER A 228 -9.99 2.66 -22.18
N THR A 229 -10.58 3.13 -21.07
CA THR A 229 -10.18 4.36 -20.37
C THR A 229 -8.81 4.25 -19.69
N ALA A 230 -8.33 3.03 -19.45
CA ALA A 230 -6.97 2.78 -18.97
C ALA A 230 -5.90 3.21 -19.96
N ALA A 231 -6.21 3.42 -21.24
CA ALA A 231 -5.26 3.94 -22.22
C ALA A 231 -4.90 5.43 -21.98
N LEU A 232 -5.84 6.24 -21.50
CA LEU A 232 -5.61 7.67 -21.22
C LEU A 232 -4.87 7.88 -19.89
N SER A 233 -5.24 7.13 -18.84
CA SER A 233 -4.53 7.14 -17.56
C SER A 233 -3.14 6.51 -17.70
N SER A 234 -3.01 5.37 -18.40
CA SER A 234 -1.69 4.78 -18.68
C SER A 234 -0.83 5.65 -19.58
N ALA A 235 -1.38 6.41 -20.53
CA ALA A 235 -0.62 7.39 -21.31
C ALA A 235 -0.10 8.55 -20.44
N LYS A 236 -0.90 9.07 -19.50
CA LYS A 236 -0.43 10.08 -18.54
C LYS A 236 0.76 9.56 -17.73
N TYR A 237 0.63 8.37 -17.14
CA TYR A 237 1.69 7.77 -16.33
C TYR A 237 2.92 7.36 -17.16
N PHE A 238 2.73 6.91 -18.39
CA PHE A 238 3.82 6.62 -19.31
C PHE A 238 4.59 7.89 -19.71
N ILE A 239 3.88 8.98 -20.03
CA ILE A 239 4.51 10.28 -20.34
C ILE A 239 5.26 10.82 -19.11
N GLN A 240 4.65 10.72 -17.92
CA GLN A 240 5.28 11.10 -16.65
C GLN A 240 6.56 10.29 -16.40
N HIS A 241 6.50 8.97 -16.60
CA HIS A 241 7.62 8.05 -16.45
C HIS A 241 8.78 8.38 -17.39
N VAL A 242 8.50 8.56 -18.70
CA VAL A 242 9.52 8.96 -19.69
C VAL A 242 10.08 10.36 -19.39
N SER A 243 9.25 11.28 -18.90
CA SER A 243 9.69 12.63 -18.52
C SER A 243 10.63 12.64 -17.30
N ASN A 244 10.50 11.64 -16.42
CA ASN A 244 11.27 11.51 -15.18
C ASN A 244 12.57 10.69 -15.33
N GLN A 245 13.07 10.42 -16.53
CA GLN A 245 14.39 9.76 -16.71
C GLN A 245 15.54 10.50 -16.01
N ASN A 246 16.52 9.77 -15.47
CA ASN A 246 17.65 10.30 -14.67
C ASN A 246 18.84 10.80 -15.51
N THR A 247 18.56 11.65 -16.50
CA THR A 247 19.62 12.43 -17.18
C THR A 247 20.33 13.34 -16.16
N LEU A 248 21.56 13.77 -16.46
CA LEU A 248 22.34 14.69 -15.60
C LEU A 248 21.53 15.86 -15.03
N THR A 249 20.76 16.53 -15.89
CA THR A 249 19.93 17.69 -15.51
C THR A 249 18.71 17.33 -14.66
N LYS A 250 18.19 16.10 -14.75
CA LYS A 250 16.95 15.68 -14.09
C LYS A 250 17.17 14.90 -12.81
N ALA A 251 18.30 14.20 -12.68
CA ALA A 251 18.62 13.36 -11.52
C ALA A 251 18.52 14.15 -10.20
N ARG A 252 19.09 15.37 -10.15
CA ARG A 252 18.97 16.24 -8.96
C ARG A 252 17.52 16.57 -8.61
N ARG A 253 16.67 16.87 -9.60
CA ARG A 253 15.24 17.18 -9.40
C ARG A 253 14.46 15.97 -8.88
N ASN A 254 14.80 14.77 -9.36
CA ASN A 254 14.12 13.54 -8.92
C ASN A 254 14.51 13.17 -7.49
N ILE A 255 15.79 13.29 -7.14
CA ILE A 255 16.30 12.99 -5.79
C ILE A 255 15.78 14.02 -4.76
N SER A 256 15.88 15.32 -5.06
CA SER A 256 15.41 16.37 -4.14
C SER A 256 13.93 16.23 -3.76
N ARG A 257 13.06 15.80 -4.69
CA ARG A 257 11.62 15.60 -4.41
C ARG A 257 11.34 14.65 -3.25
N HIS A 258 12.19 13.64 -3.03
CA HIS A 258 12.00 12.67 -1.96
C HIS A 258 12.89 12.95 -0.75
N TYR A 259 14.18 13.21 -0.99
CA TYR A 259 15.17 13.31 0.09
C TYR A 259 15.27 14.70 0.71
N ASP A 260 14.76 15.75 0.05
CA ASP A 260 14.69 17.11 0.62
C ASP A 260 13.34 17.41 1.29
N LEU A 261 12.50 16.39 1.59
CA LEU A 261 11.21 16.58 2.27
C LEU A 261 11.37 17.18 3.67
N SER A 262 12.17 16.54 4.55
CA SER A 262 12.66 17.07 5.83
C SER A 262 13.46 16.01 6.59
N ASN A 263 14.61 16.38 7.18
CA ASN A 263 15.36 15.50 8.08
C ASN A 263 14.53 15.12 9.33
N GLU A 264 13.67 16.03 9.81
CA GLU A 264 12.80 15.78 10.96
C GLU A 264 11.81 14.65 10.65
N LEU A 265 11.22 14.65 9.45
CA LEU A 265 10.29 13.60 9.03
C LEU A 265 10.98 12.22 9.04
N PHE A 266 12.16 12.12 8.44
CA PHE A 266 12.91 10.86 8.40
C PHE A 266 13.33 10.39 9.81
N SER A 267 13.68 11.31 10.71
CA SER A 267 14.05 10.97 12.09
C SER A 267 12.93 10.35 12.92
N LEU A 268 11.66 10.49 12.50
CA LEU A 268 10.52 9.89 13.19
C LEU A 268 10.42 8.37 13.01
N PHE A 269 11.03 7.81 11.96
CA PHE A 269 10.90 6.39 11.64
C PHE A 269 12.20 5.67 11.27
N LEU A 270 13.30 6.40 11.04
CA LEU A 270 14.63 5.81 10.95
C LEU A 270 15.23 5.60 12.35
N ASP A 271 16.24 4.74 12.43
CA ASP A 271 17.07 4.64 13.62
C ASP A 271 17.98 5.88 13.77
N GLU A 272 18.68 5.99 14.89
CA GLU A 272 19.51 7.17 15.19
C GLU A 272 20.68 7.38 14.23
N THR A 273 21.05 6.37 13.44
CA THR A 273 22.05 6.53 12.38
C THR A 273 21.49 7.23 11.15
N MET A 274 20.17 7.45 11.04
CA MET A 274 19.52 7.99 9.84
C MET A 274 19.83 7.17 8.58
N THR A 275 19.99 5.84 8.72
CA THR A 275 20.33 4.97 7.60
C THR A 275 19.08 4.51 6.86
N TYR A 276 18.79 5.15 5.73
CA TYR A 276 17.66 4.76 4.88
C TYR A 276 18.05 3.72 3.82
N SER A 277 18.50 2.55 4.29
CA SER A 277 18.80 1.38 3.47
C SER A 277 18.57 0.08 4.25
N CYS A 278 18.54 -1.05 3.56
CA CYS A 278 18.27 -2.35 4.18
C CYS A 278 19.34 -2.73 5.22
N ALA A 279 18.89 -3.03 6.44
CA ALA A 279 19.70 -3.51 7.56
C ALA A 279 19.93 -5.03 7.49
N ILE A 280 20.85 -5.56 8.31
CA ILE A 280 21.11 -7.01 8.39
C ILE A 280 20.83 -7.51 9.80
N PHE A 281 19.67 -8.14 9.99
CA PHE A 281 19.24 -8.72 11.25
C PHE A 281 19.85 -10.10 11.48
N LYS A 282 20.20 -10.41 12.73
CA LYS A 282 20.58 -11.78 13.16
C LYS A 282 19.41 -12.56 13.74
N SER A 283 18.41 -11.86 14.25
CA SER A 283 17.17 -12.39 14.82
C SER A 283 16.04 -11.40 14.59
N GLU A 284 14.79 -11.87 14.66
CA GLU A 284 13.60 -11.06 14.36
C GLU A 284 13.42 -9.89 15.34
N ASP A 285 13.73 -10.09 16.63
CA ASP A 285 13.52 -9.08 17.69
C ASP A 285 14.71 -8.12 17.89
N GLU A 286 15.65 -8.09 16.95
CA GLU A 286 16.85 -7.28 17.09
C GLU A 286 16.59 -5.80 16.80
N ASP A 287 17.24 -4.92 17.57
CA ASP A 287 17.18 -3.48 17.39
C ASP A 287 17.69 -3.04 16.00
N LEU A 288 16.97 -2.10 15.37
CA LEU A 288 17.23 -1.64 14.00
C LEU A 288 18.63 -1.03 13.87
N LYS A 289 19.04 -0.19 14.82
CA LYS A 289 20.38 0.43 14.82
C LYS A 289 21.47 -0.64 14.87
N THR A 290 21.30 -1.65 15.72
CA THR A 290 22.22 -2.79 15.80
C THR A 290 22.33 -3.52 14.46
N ALA A 291 21.21 -3.74 13.77
CA ALA A 291 21.18 -4.34 12.44
C ALA A 291 21.82 -3.45 11.36
N GLN A 292 21.70 -2.12 11.46
CA GLN A 292 22.34 -1.17 10.55
C GLN A 292 23.86 -1.10 10.74
N LEU A 293 24.33 -1.03 11.99
CA LEU A 293 25.76 -1.07 12.29
C LEU A 293 26.41 -2.37 11.79
N ARG A 294 25.68 -3.49 11.87
CA ARG A 294 26.14 -4.75 11.28
C ARG A 294 26.27 -4.70 9.77
N LYS A 295 25.29 -4.11 9.09
CA LYS A 295 25.36 -3.87 7.64
C LYS A 295 26.60 -3.06 7.29
N ILE A 296 26.91 -2.01 8.04
CA ILE A 296 28.12 -1.20 7.88
C ILE A 296 29.40 -2.04 8.06
N SER A 297 29.53 -2.80 9.16
CA SER A 297 30.69 -3.66 9.38
C SER A 297 30.87 -4.71 8.27
N LEU A 298 29.77 -5.23 7.70
CA LEU A 298 29.84 -6.16 6.57
C LEU A 298 30.35 -5.46 5.30
N LEU A 299 29.93 -4.23 5.03
CA LEU A 299 30.44 -3.44 3.90
C LEU A 299 31.94 -3.16 4.03
N ILE A 300 32.40 -2.74 5.22
CA ILE A 300 33.83 -2.53 5.53
C ILE A 300 34.63 -3.80 5.25
N LYS A 301 34.12 -4.95 5.72
CA LYS A 301 34.75 -6.26 5.49
C LYS A 301 34.79 -6.64 4.01
N LYS A 302 33.67 -6.48 3.28
CA LYS A 302 33.59 -6.79 1.84
C LYS A 302 34.53 -5.91 1.02
N ALA A 303 34.62 -4.63 1.38
CA ALA A 303 35.52 -3.69 0.74
C ALA A 303 36.97 -3.84 1.21
N LYS A 304 37.30 -4.70 2.19
CA LYS A 304 38.68 -4.85 2.72
C LYS A 304 39.34 -3.49 3.00
N ILE A 305 38.65 -2.63 3.74
CA ILE A 305 39.13 -1.29 4.06
C ILE A 305 40.27 -1.38 5.09
N SER A 306 41.31 -0.57 4.89
CA SER A 306 42.43 -0.36 5.81
C SER A 306 42.65 1.15 5.97
N LYS A 307 43.51 1.53 6.91
CA LYS A 307 43.80 2.92 7.26
C LYS A 307 44.43 3.71 6.11
N GLU A 308 45.16 3.04 5.23
CA GLU A 308 45.90 3.64 4.12
C GLU A 308 45.00 3.99 2.94
N HIS A 309 43.79 3.43 2.89
CA HIS A 309 42.88 3.62 1.76
C HIS A 309 42.19 4.99 1.77
N HIS A 310 41.85 5.45 0.56
CA HIS A 310 40.89 6.52 0.31
C HIS A 310 39.61 5.93 -0.29
N ILE A 311 38.51 6.09 0.43
CA ILE A 311 37.20 5.53 0.07
C ILE A 311 36.37 6.58 -0.64
N LEU A 312 35.68 6.19 -1.71
CA LEU A 312 34.60 6.95 -2.32
C LEU A 312 33.24 6.30 -1.99
N GLU A 313 32.32 7.08 -1.46
CA GLU A 313 30.91 6.73 -1.35
C GLU A 313 30.08 7.47 -2.40
N ILE A 314 29.40 6.72 -3.26
CA ILE A 314 28.44 7.27 -4.20
C ILE A 314 27.06 7.21 -3.54
N GLY A 315 26.49 8.37 -3.21
CA GLY A 315 25.20 8.50 -2.53
C GLY A 315 25.30 8.29 -1.02
N PHE A 316 26.03 9.16 -0.30
CA PHE A 316 26.31 8.97 1.13
C PHE A 316 25.13 9.15 2.10
N GLY A 317 23.94 9.49 1.59
CA GLY A 317 22.77 9.70 2.42
C GLY A 317 23.02 10.73 3.52
N TRP A 318 22.71 10.38 4.76
CA TRP A 318 22.95 11.23 5.94
C TRP A 318 24.35 11.08 6.54
N GLY A 319 25.28 10.35 5.89
CA GLY A 319 26.70 10.29 6.27
C GLY A 319 27.05 9.22 7.33
N SER A 320 26.10 8.37 7.73
CA SER A 320 26.35 7.34 8.76
C SER A 320 27.44 6.34 8.37
N LEU A 321 27.47 5.91 7.11
CA LEU A 321 28.50 5.00 6.62
C LEU A 321 29.88 5.65 6.68
N ALA A 322 30.01 6.91 6.26
CA ALA A 322 31.27 7.65 6.30
C ALA A 322 31.84 7.75 7.72
N VAL A 323 31.01 8.18 8.67
CA VAL A 323 31.41 8.33 10.08
C VAL A 323 31.87 6.99 10.65
N GLU A 324 31.09 5.92 10.45
CA GLU A 324 31.40 4.61 11.02
C GLU A 324 32.62 3.94 10.36
N VAL A 325 32.79 4.09 9.05
CA VAL A 325 33.99 3.60 8.34
C VAL A 325 35.23 4.27 8.89
N VAL A 326 35.26 5.60 8.95
CA VAL A 326 36.45 6.34 9.41
C VAL A 326 36.73 6.10 10.88
N LYS A 327 35.71 6.01 11.75
CA LYS A 327 35.91 5.64 13.17
C LYS A 327 36.56 4.27 13.34
N GLN A 328 36.18 3.29 12.52
CA GLN A 328 36.65 1.91 12.64
C GLN A 328 38.02 1.68 12.01
N THR A 329 38.39 2.45 10.98
CA THR A 329 39.59 2.17 10.18
C THR A 329 40.61 3.30 10.16
N GLY A 330 40.21 4.55 10.41
CA GLY A 330 41.05 5.75 10.28
C GLY A 330 41.44 6.09 8.85
N CYS A 331 40.69 5.59 7.86
CA CYS A 331 40.95 5.84 6.44
C CYS A 331 40.50 7.23 6.00
N LYS A 332 40.90 7.66 4.79
CA LYS A 332 40.33 8.86 4.16
C LYS A 332 39.00 8.53 3.50
N TYR A 333 38.09 9.49 3.47
CA TYR A 333 36.74 9.29 2.93
C TYR A 333 36.28 10.49 2.11
N THR A 334 35.76 10.21 0.92
CA THR A 334 35.02 11.18 0.10
C THR A 334 33.62 10.63 -0.15
N GLY A 335 32.58 11.41 0.14
CA GLY A 335 31.21 11.09 -0.24
C GLY A 335 30.68 12.09 -1.26
N VAL A 336 29.89 11.62 -2.22
CA VAL A 336 29.07 12.49 -3.09
C VAL A 336 27.57 12.28 -2.91
N THR A 337 26.81 13.38 -2.97
CA THR A 337 25.33 13.37 -2.98
C THR A 337 24.78 14.44 -3.92
N LEU A 338 23.50 14.29 -4.27
CA LEU A 338 22.72 15.31 -4.98
C LEU A 338 21.73 16.08 -4.08
N SER A 339 21.60 15.72 -2.79
CA SER A 339 20.71 16.38 -1.83
C SER A 339 21.46 17.36 -0.93
N GLU A 340 20.97 18.60 -0.87
CA GLU A 340 21.51 19.64 0.01
C GLU A 340 21.20 19.35 1.49
N GLN A 341 20.02 18.80 1.77
CA GLN A 341 19.60 18.44 3.14
C GLN A 341 20.47 17.32 3.73
N GLN A 342 20.80 16.33 2.91
CA GLN A 342 21.72 15.25 3.25
C GLN A 342 23.13 15.77 3.50
N LEU A 343 23.67 16.63 2.61
CA LEU A 343 24.98 17.23 2.81
C LEU A 343 25.05 18.01 4.14
N THR A 344 24.05 18.86 4.39
CA THR A 344 24.00 19.70 5.60
C THR A 344 24.00 18.84 6.86
N TYR A 345 23.19 17.79 6.91
CA TYR A 345 23.15 16.88 8.05
C TYR A 345 24.44 16.08 8.19
N ALA A 346 24.98 15.57 7.09
CA ALA A 346 26.20 14.76 7.10
C ALA A 346 27.40 15.58 7.61
N GLN A 347 27.52 16.85 7.21
CA GLN A 347 28.56 17.75 7.71
C GLN A 347 28.43 17.97 9.22
N LEU A 348 27.21 18.17 9.73
CA LEU A 348 26.97 18.34 11.16
C LEU A 348 27.42 17.12 11.98
N ILE A 349 27.08 15.90 11.55
CA ILE A 349 27.47 14.70 12.30
C ILE A 349 28.98 14.40 12.20
N VAL A 350 29.63 14.77 11.10
CA VAL A 350 31.09 14.70 10.96
C VAL A 350 31.77 15.70 11.90
N GLU A 351 31.19 16.89 12.02
CA GLU A 351 31.67 17.92 12.96
C GLU A 351 31.60 17.46 14.40
N GLN A 352 30.43 16.98 14.81
CA GLN A 352 30.22 16.43 16.14
C GLN A 352 31.12 15.22 16.45
N ALA A 353 31.49 14.43 15.43
CA ALA A 353 32.39 13.29 15.57
C ALA A 353 33.87 13.68 15.57
N GLY A 354 34.23 14.92 15.23
CA GLY A 354 35.63 15.36 15.14
C GLY A 354 36.38 14.82 13.91
N LEU A 355 35.68 14.52 12.81
CA LEU A 355 36.24 13.79 11.65
C LEU A 355 36.44 14.63 10.38
N GLN A 356 36.33 15.96 10.48
CA GLN A 356 36.49 16.90 9.35
C GLN A 356 37.76 16.68 8.53
N ASP A 357 38.87 16.33 9.19
CA ASP A 357 40.17 16.18 8.53
C ASP A 357 40.28 14.90 7.68
N GLN A 358 39.36 13.94 7.89
CA GLN A 358 39.36 12.64 7.22
C GLN A 358 38.20 12.47 6.24
N ILE A 359 37.09 13.18 6.44
CA ILE A 359 35.86 13.04 5.64
C ILE A 359 35.60 14.31 4.84
N THR A 360 35.53 14.17 3.52
CA THR A 360 35.13 15.23 2.58
C THR A 360 33.78 14.86 1.96
N PHE A 361 32.81 15.77 2.00
CA PHE A 361 31.54 15.61 1.30
C PHE A 361 31.36 16.63 0.18
N LEU A 362 30.89 16.15 -0.97
CA LEU A 362 30.67 16.96 -2.16
C LEU A 362 29.20 16.89 -2.60
N LEU A 363 28.63 18.05 -2.90
CA LEU A 363 27.33 18.15 -3.57
C LEU A 363 27.54 18.16 -5.08
N CYS A 364 27.64 16.98 -5.68
CA CYS A 364 27.82 16.84 -7.13
C CYS A 364 27.27 15.52 -7.65
N ASP A 365 27.02 15.48 -8.96
CA ASP A 365 26.72 14.22 -9.64
C ASP A 365 28.00 13.38 -9.75
N TYR A 366 27.91 12.08 -9.46
CA TYR A 366 29.07 11.18 -9.55
C TYR A 366 29.68 11.14 -10.96
N ARG A 367 28.87 11.37 -11.99
CA ARG A 367 29.30 11.45 -13.41
C ARG A 367 30.16 12.68 -13.69
N GLN A 368 30.12 13.69 -12.83
CA GLN A 368 30.84 14.95 -12.97
C GLN A 368 31.84 15.16 -11.83
N MET A 369 32.20 14.10 -11.12
CA MET A 369 33.17 14.20 -10.04
C MET A 369 34.51 14.76 -10.54
N PRO A 370 35.16 15.65 -9.75
CA PRO A 370 36.49 16.13 -10.07
C PRO A 370 37.46 14.94 -10.12
N ASN A 371 37.91 14.59 -11.32
CA ASN A 371 38.66 13.35 -11.56
C ASN A 371 40.16 13.53 -11.26
N LYS A 372 40.49 14.06 -10.07
CA LYS A 372 41.86 14.40 -9.69
C LYS A 372 42.61 13.24 -9.02
N ASP A 373 41.90 12.45 -8.22
CA ASP A 373 42.47 11.36 -7.43
C ASP A 373 41.73 10.05 -7.70
N LYS A 374 42.48 8.94 -7.63
CA LYS A 374 41.93 7.58 -7.68
C LYS A 374 41.58 7.11 -6.27
N TYR A 375 40.50 6.36 -6.15
CA TYR A 375 40.05 5.80 -4.87
C TYR A 375 40.39 4.33 -4.78
N ASP A 376 40.87 3.91 -3.60
CA ASP A 376 41.19 2.50 -3.36
C ASP A 376 39.92 1.66 -3.26
N ARG A 377 38.82 2.24 -2.76
CA ARG A 377 37.55 1.54 -2.60
C ARG A 377 36.40 2.44 -3.01
N ILE A 378 35.39 1.85 -3.65
CA ILE A 378 34.11 2.51 -3.91
C ILE A 378 33.01 1.72 -3.21
N ILE A 379 32.16 2.40 -2.46
CA ILE A 379 30.92 1.84 -1.90
C ILE A 379 29.73 2.61 -2.46
N SER A 380 28.69 1.89 -2.89
CA SER A 380 27.46 2.47 -3.41
C SER A 380 26.27 1.68 -2.87
N CYS A 381 25.47 2.30 -2.00
CA CYS A 381 24.30 1.67 -1.38
C CYS A 381 23.01 2.36 -1.83
N GLY A 382 22.07 1.63 -2.43
CA GLY A 382 20.75 2.17 -2.78
C GLY A 382 20.76 3.23 -3.90
N MET A 383 21.85 3.33 -4.66
CA MET A 383 22.01 4.29 -5.75
C MET A 383 21.60 3.75 -7.11
N LEU A 384 21.78 2.45 -7.36
CA LEU A 384 21.62 1.86 -8.69
C LEU A 384 20.16 1.91 -9.18
N GLU A 385 19.23 1.88 -8.24
CA GLU A 385 17.79 2.08 -8.40
C GLU A 385 17.45 3.44 -9.00
N HIS A 386 18.31 4.44 -8.80
CA HIS A 386 18.16 5.81 -9.31
C HIS A 386 19.03 6.08 -10.56
N VAL A 387 19.83 5.12 -11.02
CA VAL A 387 20.62 5.27 -12.26
C VAL A 387 19.71 5.13 -13.49
N GLY A 388 18.81 4.14 -13.47
CA GLY A 388 17.94 3.84 -14.61
C GLY A 388 18.56 2.88 -15.62
N HIS A 389 17.69 2.20 -16.39
CA HIS A 389 18.07 1.12 -17.30
C HIS A 389 19.19 1.49 -18.28
N ASP A 390 19.11 2.66 -18.90
CA ASP A 390 20.01 3.07 -19.99
C ASP A 390 21.41 3.50 -19.46
N PHE A 391 21.50 3.94 -18.21
CA PHE A 391 22.71 4.57 -17.66
C PHE A 391 23.58 3.65 -16.80
N MET A 392 23.18 2.37 -16.60
CA MET A 392 23.97 1.43 -15.79
C MET A 392 25.37 1.19 -16.36
N GLY A 393 25.54 1.22 -17.70
CA GLY A 393 26.87 1.11 -18.31
C GLY A 393 27.76 2.29 -17.93
N GLU A 394 27.26 3.52 -18.08
CA GLU A 394 27.94 4.74 -17.68
C GLU A 394 28.30 4.73 -16.18
N PHE A 395 27.39 4.25 -15.31
CA PHE A 395 27.68 4.09 -13.89
C PHE A 395 28.93 3.25 -13.63
N PHE A 396 29.06 2.08 -14.26
CA PHE A 396 30.25 1.23 -14.10
C PHE A 396 31.50 1.81 -14.74
N SER A 397 31.39 2.48 -15.89
CA SER A 397 32.52 3.19 -16.51
C SER A 397 33.03 4.34 -15.62
N CYS A 398 32.13 5.09 -14.97
CA CYS A 398 32.51 6.10 -13.97
C CYS A 398 33.20 5.48 -12.76
N CYS A 399 32.67 4.36 -12.25
CA CYS A 399 33.31 3.64 -11.14
C CYS A 399 34.73 3.19 -11.51
N GLU A 400 34.93 2.53 -12.66
CA GLU A 400 36.28 2.13 -13.12
C GLU A 400 37.20 3.36 -13.29
N SER A 401 36.67 4.44 -13.85
CA SER A 401 37.43 5.68 -14.04
C SER A 401 37.86 6.33 -12.73
N ALA A 402 37.12 6.17 -11.65
CA ALA A 402 37.45 6.68 -10.32
C ALA A 402 38.31 5.70 -9.49
N LEU A 403 38.29 4.41 -9.83
CA LEU A 403 38.95 3.37 -9.05
C LEU A 403 40.46 3.29 -9.34
N ALA A 404 41.26 3.03 -8.31
CA ALA A 404 42.66 2.65 -8.43
C ALA A 404 42.81 1.26 -9.07
N GLU A 405 44.02 0.91 -9.53
CA GLU A 405 44.28 -0.34 -10.27
C GLU A 405 43.89 -1.60 -9.48
N ASP A 406 44.26 -1.66 -8.19
CA ASP A 406 43.89 -2.75 -7.28
C ASP A 406 42.65 -2.43 -6.42
N GLY A 407 41.83 -1.50 -6.88
CA GLY A 407 40.69 -1.04 -6.10
C GLY A 407 39.52 -2.03 -6.08
N LEU A 408 38.65 -1.89 -5.07
CA LEU A 408 37.44 -2.72 -4.96
C LEU A 408 36.17 -1.87 -5.01
N LEU A 409 35.20 -2.33 -5.79
CA LEU A 409 33.84 -1.80 -5.82
C LEU A 409 32.90 -2.71 -5.03
N VAL A 410 32.14 -2.13 -4.10
CA VAL A 410 31.04 -2.81 -3.40
C VAL A 410 29.73 -2.08 -3.70
N VAL A 411 28.80 -2.77 -4.36
CA VAL A 411 27.48 -2.25 -4.69
C VAL A 411 26.40 -3.02 -3.92
N GLN A 412 25.55 -2.30 -3.20
CA GLN A 412 24.31 -2.82 -2.61
C GLN A 412 23.12 -2.15 -3.31
N PHE A 413 22.19 -2.96 -3.81
CA PHE A 413 21.00 -2.49 -4.51
C PHE A 413 19.80 -3.42 -4.28
N ILE A 414 18.59 -2.89 -4.40
CA ILE A 414 17.34 -3.64 -4.46
C ILE A 414 17.23 -4.27 -5.85
N SER A 415 17.02 -5.58 -5.91
CA SER A 415 16.86 -6.31 -7.17
C SER A 415 15.43 -6.77 -7.40
N ILE A 416 15.07 -6.89 -8.68
CA ILE A 416 13.86 -7.56 -9.12
C ILE A 416 14.25 -8.85 -9.89
N PRO A 417 13.46 -9.94 -9.78
CA PRO A 417 13.69 -11.13 -10.60
C PRO A 417 13.72 -10.82 -12.10
N ASP A 418 14.65 -11.42 -12.83
CA ASP A 418 14.89 -11.15 -14.26
C ASP A 418 13.63 -11.29 -15.12
N GLU A 419 12.80 -12.30 -14.83
CA GLU A 419 11.55 -12.56 -15.57
C GLU A 419 10.53 -11.40 -15.49
N ARG A 420 10.66 -10.53 -14.47
CA ARG A 420 9.76 -9.39 -14.22
C ARG A 420 10.36 -8.05 -14.66
N TYR A 421 11.65 -8.02 -14.99
CA TYR A 421 12.38 -6.78 -15.17
C TYR A 421 11.86 -5.93 -16.33
N ASP A 422 11.67 -6.53 -17.51
CA ASP A 422 11.25 -5.82 -18.70
C ASP A 422 9.85 -5.21 -18.57
N GLU A 423 8.95 -5.91 -17.90
CA GLU A 423 7.62 -5.40 -17.62
C GLU A 423 7.69 -4.26 -16.60
N TYR A 424 8.36 -4.50 -15.47
CA TYR A 424 8.50 -3.52 -14.40
C TYR A 424 9.12 -2.21 -14.89
N ARG A 425 10.18 -2.26 -15.71
CA ARG A 425 10.83 -1.03 -16.20
C ARG A 425 9.96 -0.23 -17.17
N GLN A 426 8.99 -0.86 -17.84
CA GLN A 426 8.10 -0.23 -18.82
C GLN A 426 6.77 0.24 -18.22
N SER A 427 6.42 -0.23 -17.01
CA SER A 427 5.22 0.19 -16.30
C SER A 427 5.49 1.36 -15.36
N SER A 428 4.44 2.12 -15.04
CA SER A 428 4.42 2.97 -13.85
C SER A 428 3.64 2.30 -12.74
N ASP A 429 4.04 2.54 -11.50
CA ASP A 429 3.45 1.99 -10.28
C ASP A 429 3.43 3.06 -9.17
N PHE A 430 2.84 2.70 -8.03
CA PHE A 430 2.77 3.59 -6.86
C PHE A 430 4.14 4.17 -6.47
N ILE A 431 5.19 3.35 -6.50
CA ILE A 431 6.52 3.78 -6.07
C ILE A 431 7.07 4.82 -7.04
N LYS A 432 6.98 4.60 -8.35
CA LYS A 432 7.49 5.55 -9.36
C LYS A 432 6.68 6.85 -9.42
N GLU A 433 5.40 6.82 -9.09
CA GLU A 433 4.54 8.01 -9.14
C GLU A 433 4.62 8.84 -7.86
N TYR A 434 4.59 8.19 -6.68
CA TYR A 434 4.42 8.88 -5.40
C TYR A 434 5.69 8.96 -4.56
N ILE A 435 6.63 8.03 -4.70
CA ILE A 435 7.76 7.88 -3.77
C ILE A 435 9.09 8.22 -4.46
N PHE A 436 9.45 7.50 -5.52
CA PHE A 436 10.71 7.60 -6.25
C PHE A 436 10.51 7.84 -7.76
N PRO A 437 10.17 9.08 -8.17
CA PRO A 437 10.09 9.45 -9.58
C PRO A 437 11.36 9.11 -10.36
N GLY A 438 11.22 8.36 -11.44
CA GLY A 438 12.34 7.93 -12.27
C GLY A 438 13.10 6.71 -11.74
N GLY A 439 12.69 6.13 -10.60
CA GLY A 439 13.28 4.90 -10.07
C GLY A 439 13.08 3.70 -10.99
N CYS A 440 14.11 2.86 -11.09
CA CYS A 440 14.08 1.62 -11.85
C CYS A 440 14.90 0.56 -11.11
N LEU A 441 14.22 -0.39 -10.48
CA LEU A 441 14.87 -1.55 -9.85
C LEU A 441 15.63 -2.36 -10.90
N PRO A 442 16.95 -2.56 -10.76
CA PRO A 442 17.71 -3.43 -11.63
C PRO A 442 17.36 -4.92 -11.44
N ALA A 443 17.54 -5.71 -12.50
CA ALA A 443 17.69 -7.15 -12.39
C ALA A 443 19.17 -7.54 -12.44
N LEU A 444 19.52 -8.65 -11.77
CA LEU A 444 20.92 -9.05 -11.62
C LEU A 444 21.62 -9.23 -12.98
N ASN A 445 20.96 -9.87 -13.96
CA ASN A 445 21.54 -10.06 -15.29
C ASN A 445 21.81 -8.72 -15.99
N ARG A 446 20.90 -7.75 -15.86
CA ARG A 446 21.11 -6.42 -16.43
C ARG A 446 22.34 -5.74 -15.84
N VAL A 447 22.53 -5.84 -14.52
CA VAL A 447 23.66 -5.23 -13.80
C VAL A 447 24.97 -5.86 -14.24
N THR A 448 25.08 -7.19 -14.20
CA THR A 448 26.31 -7.91 -14.57
C THR A 448 26.64 -7.69 -16.05
N SER A 449 25.63 -7.70 -16.93
CA SER A 449 25.82 -7.41 -18.36
C SER A 449 26.28 -5.97 -18.62
N ALA A 450 25.75 -4.97 -17.88
CA ALA A 450 26.21 -3.59 -17.98
C ALA A 450 27.67 -3.46 -17.57
N MET A 451 28.02 -4.07 -16.43
CA MET A 451 29.34 -4.02 -15.84
C MET A 451 30.38 -4.65 -16.77
N ALA A 452 30.11 -5.84 -17.28
CA ALA A 452 31.01 -6.54 -18.20
C ALA A 452 31.18 -5.82 -19.55
N ALA A 453 30.12 -5.17 -20.06
CA ALA A 453 30.17 -4.47 -21.33
C ALA A 453 30.88 -3.10 -21.24
N ALA A 454 30.80 -2.43 -20.10
CA ALA A 454 31.22 -1.03 -19.95
C ALA A 454 32.45 -0.85 -19.04
N SER A 455 32.95 -1.92 -18.41
CA SER A 455 34.10 -1.85 -17.51
C SER A 455 34.89 -3.16 -17.40
N ARG A 456 36.09 -3.09 -16.81
CA ARG A 456 36.90 -4.26 -16.44
C ARG A 456 36.67 -4.77 -15.00
N LEU A 457 35.56 -4.39 -14.37
CA LEU A 457 35.23 -4.72 -12.98
C LEU A 457 34.65 -6.13 -12.79
N TRP A 458 34.74 -7.01 -13.79
CA TRP A 458 34.12 -8.34 -13.80
C TRP A 458 35.01 -9.42 -13.22
#